data_AF-A0A359LFQ4-F1
#
_entry.id   AF-A0A359LFQ4-F1
#
_cell.length_a   1.000
_cell.length_b   1.000
_cell.length_c   1.000
_cell.angle_alpha   90.00
_cell.angle_beta   90.00
_cell.angle_gamma   90.00
#
_symmetry.space_group_name_H-M   'P 1'
#
loop_
_entity.id
_entity.type
_entity.pdbx_description
1 polymer ?
#
loop_
_entity_poly.entity_id
_entity_poly.type
_entity_poly.pdbx_seq_one_letter_code
_entity_poly.pdbx_strand_id
1 'polypeptide(L)' 'YKPENYLKNLHIPILIIGAEKDLVSPISETYSLYNLASEPKELMVASGATHFDLYKGDFLEQVVNKQISWFDKHLAINTL' A
#
# COMPACT_ATOMS: atom_id res chain seq x y z
N TYR A 1 -0.71 11.15 15.43
CA TYR A 1 -0.66 11.04 13.95
C TYR A 1 -2.03 10.56 13.48
N LYS A 2 -2.61 11.14 12.41
CA LYS A 2 -3.99 10.88 11.91
C LYS A 2 -4.06 11.00 10.38
N PRO A 3 -3.53 10.03 9.62
CA PRO A 3 -3.45 10.08 8.15
C PRO A 3 -4.81 10.22 7.46
N GLU A 4 -5.88 9.70 8.08
CA GLU A 4 -7.28 9.79 7.60
C GLU A 4 -7.75 11.22 7.32
N ASN A 5 -7.18 12.22 7.99
CA ASN A 5 -7.55 13.62 7.80
C ASN A 5 -6.96 14.25 6.52
N TYR A 6 -5.95 13.60 5.91
CA TYR A 6 -5.15 14.22 4.85
C TYR A 6 -5.22 13.46 3.52
N LEU A 7 -5.54 12.16 3.53
CA LEU A 7 -5.52 11.29 2.34
C LEU A 7 -6.33 11.84 1.15
N LYS A 8 -7.50 12.43 1.42
CA LYS A 8 -8.36 13.04 0.40
C LYS A 8 -7.72 14.23 -0.33
N ASN A 9 -6.74 14.88 0.29
CA ASN A 9 -6.07 16.06 -0.25
C ASN A 9 -4.76 15.70 -0.98
N LEU A 10 -4.36 14.42 -1.01
CA LEU A 10 -3.21 13.97 -1.78
C LEU A 10 -3.65 13.72 -3.23
N HIS A 11 -2.97 14.37 -4.17
CA HIS A 11 -3.25 14.27 -5.62
C HIS A 11 -2.14 13.53 -6.37
N ILE A 12 -1.49 12.60 -5.69
CA ILE A 12 -0.44 11.72 -6.24
C ILE A 12 -0.97 10.28 -6.25
N PRO A 13 -0.43 9.40 -7.11
CA PRO A 13 -0.76 7.98 -7.06
C PRO A 13 -0.42 7.35 -5.70
N ILE A 14 -1.37 6.66 -5.07
CA ILE A 14 -1.18 6.01 -3.76
C ILE A 14 -1.33 4.49 -3.86
N LEU A 15 -0.29 3.76 -3.48
CA LEU A 15 -0.37 2.33 -3.19
C LEU A 15 -0.46 2.11 -1.68
N ILE A 16 -1.45 1.36 -1.24
CA ILE A 16 -1.60 0.94 0.16
C ILE A 16 -1.41 -0.57 0.24
N ILE A 17 -0.59 -1.03 1.18
CA ILE A 17 -0.31 -2.45 1.41
C ILE A 17 -0.59 -2.77 2.87
N GLY A 18 -1.38 -3.82 3.12
CA GLY A 18 -1.67 -4.31 4.47
C GLY A 18 -1.46 -5.82 4.60
N ALA A 19 -1.27 -6.28 5.84
CA ALA A 19 -1.19 -7.69 6.21
C ALA A 19 -2.54 -8.15 6.78
N GLU A 20 -3.07 -9.30 6.32
CA GLU A 20 -4.40 -9.78 6.72
C GLU A 20 -4.51 -10.04 8.24
N LYS A 21 -3.45 -10.57 8.85
CA LYS A 21 -3.38 -10.92 10.29
C LYS A 21 -2.59 -9.91 11.10
N ASP A 22 -2.55 -8.65 10.66
CA ASP A 22 -1.89 -7.58 11.38
C ASP A 22 -2.61 -7.25 12.70
N LEU A 23 -1.86 -7.31 13.81
CA LEU A 23 -2.34 -6.97 15.16
C LEU A 23 -1.79 -5.61 15.66
N VAL A 24 -0.83 -5.03 14.94
CA VAL A 24 -0.21 -3.73 15.25
C VAL A 24 -0.98 -2.61 14.56
N SER A 25 -1.34 -2.79 13.29
CA SER A 25 -2.27 -1.94 12.55
C SER A 25 -3.31 -2.84 11.87
N PRO A 26 -4.48 -3.03 12.50
CA PRO A 26 -5.49 -3.95 12.01
C PRO A 26 -5.86 -3.71 10.55
N ILE A 27 -6.17 -4.78 9.81
CA ILE A 27 -6.49 -4.69 8.38
C ILE A 27 -7.68 -3.75 8.07
N SER A 28 -8.59 -3.57 9.03
CA SER A 28 -9.68 -2.58 8.91
C SER A 28 -9.19 -1.15 8.73
N GLU A 29 -8.07 -0.78 9.35
CA GLU A 29 -7.44 0.53 9.17
C GLU A 29 -6.88 0.65 7.74
N THR A 30 -6.26 -0.40 7.21
CA THR A 30 -5.78 -0.44 5.81
C THR A 30 -6.93 -0.18 4.83
N TYR A 31 -8.06 -0.87 5.00
CA TYR A 31 -9.26 -0.64 4.17
C TYR A 31 -9.83 0.77 4.33
N SER A 32 -9.82 1.31 5.56
CA SER A 32 -10.26 2.69 5.82
C SER A 32 -9.41 3.71 5.06
N LEU A 33 -8.07 3.57 5.13
CA LEU A 33 -7.14 4.44 4.40
C LEU A 33 -7.35 4.34 2.89
N TYR A 34 -7.54 3.14 2.35
CA TYR A 34 -7.81 2.96 0.92
C TYR A 34 -9.11 3.64 0.49
N ASN A 35 -10.18 3.52 1.28
CA ASN A 35 -11.46 4.17 0.96
C ASN A 35 -11.35 5.69 0.98
N LEU A 36 -10.54 6.27 1.88
CA LEU A 36 -10.34 7.71 2.01
C LEU A 36 -9.36 8.32 1.00
N ALA A 37 -8.46 7.52 0.43
CA ALA A 37 -7.48 7.98 -0.55
C ALA A 37 -8.15 8.44 -1.86
N SER A 38 -7.58 9.48 -2.47
CA SER A 38 -7.95 9.95 -3.81
C SER A 38 -7.36 9.08 -4.91
N GLU A 39 -7.97 9.11 -6.11
CA GLU A 39 -7.46 8.41 -7.30
C GLU A 39 -6.25 9.14 -7.94
N PRO A 40 -5.34 8.42 -8.62
CA PRO A 40 -5.31 6.97 -8.78
C PRO A 40 -4.80 6.25 -7.53
N LYS A 41 -5.48 5.19 -7.10
CA LYS A 41 -5.07 4.37 -5.94
C LYS A 41 -5.12 2.88 -6.21
N GLU A 42 -4.38 2.13 -5.41
CA GLU A 42 -4.45 0.67 -5.41
C GLU A 42 -4.21 0.10 -4.00
N LEU A 43 -4.81 -1.06 -3.75
CA LEU A 43 -4.68 -1.82 -2.50
C LEU A 43 -4.09 -3.21 -2.79
N MET A 44 -3.10 -3.61 -1.99
CA MET A 44 -2.66 -4.99 -1.86
C MET A 44 -2.87 -5.47 -0.44
N VAL A 45 -3.45 -6.66 -0.28
CA VAL A 45 -3.54 -7.35 1.01
C VAL A 45 -2.73 -8.63 0.93
N ALA A 46 -1.69 -8.75 1.75
CA ALA A 46 -0.90 -9.97 1.88
C ALA A 46 -1.68 -10.98 2.72
N SER A 47 -2.33 -11.95 2.05
CA SER A 47 -3.14 -12.95 2.73
C SER A 47 -2.31 -13.83 3.65
N GLY A 48 -2.79 -14.06 4.86
CA GLY A 48 -2.13 -14.85 5.89
C GLY A 48 -0.95 -14.18 6.59
N ALA A 49 -0.45 -13.04 6.11
CA ALA A 49 0.70 -12.34 6.68
C ALA A 49 0.35 -11.65 8.01
N THR A 50 1.29 -11.65 8.96
CA THR A 50 1.31 -10.75 10.11
C THR A 50 2.10 -9.47 9.80
N HIS A 51 2.08 -8.48 10.70
CA HIS A 51 2.72 -7.18 10.51
C HIS A 51 4.17 -7.28 10.01
N PHE A 52 4.97 -8.16 10.61
CA PHE A 52 6.39 -8.27 10.29
C PHE A 52 6.69 -9.23 9.14
N ASP A 53 5.71 -10.00 8.68
CA ASP A 53 5.91 -10.91 7.55
C ASP A 53 6.10 -10.17 6.24
N LEU A 54 5.55 -8.95 6.10
CA LEU A 54 5.72 -8.08 4.93
C LEU A 54 7.20 -7.73 4.63
N TYR A 55 8.11 -7.96 5.58
CA TYR A 55 9.52 -7.60 5.46
C TYR A 55 10.46 -8.82 5.35
N LYS A 56 9.93 -10.04 5.16
CA LYS A 56 10.76 -11.25 5.01
C LYS A 56 10.13 -12.30 4.08
N GLY A 57 10.99 -13.18 3.55
CA GLY A 57 10.58 -14.34 2.75
C GLY A 57 9.69 -13.99 1.56
N ASP A 58 8.78 -14.90 1.23
CA ASP A 58 7.90 -14.77 0.06
C ASP A 58 6.99 -13.53 0.11
N PHE A 59 6.61 -13.08 1.32
CA PHE A 59 5.79 -11.88 1.47
C PHE A 59 6.57 -10.62 1.12
N LEU A 60 7.86 -10.53 1.48
CA LEU A 60 8.72 -9.42 1.06
C LEU A 60 8.81 -9.36 -0.47
N GLU A 61 9.04 -10.50 -1.11
CA GLU A 61 9.13 -10.55 -2.58
C GLU A 61 7.84 -10.07 -3.23
N GLN A 62 6.67 -10.53 -2.76
CA GLN A 62 5.37 -10.08 -3.25
C GLN A 62 5.17 -8.57 -3.07
N VAL A 63 5.49 -8.04 -1.88
CA VAL A 63 5.34 -6.62 -1.55
C VAL A 63 6.26 -5.76 -2.42
N VAL A 64 7.53 -6.14 -2.56
CA VAL A 64 8.52 -5.39 -3.36
C VAL A 64 8.13 -5.43 -4.84
N ASN A 65 7.74 -6.58 -5.37
CA ASN A 65 7.30 -6.69 -6.77
C ASN A 65 6.07 -5.81 -7.04
N LYS A 66 5.14 -5.72 -6.09
CA LYS A 66 3.99 -4.84 -6.19
C LYS A 66 4.39 -3.36 -6.20
N GLN A 67 5.32 -2.96 -5.33
CA GLN A 67 5.85 -1.60 -5.28
C GLN A 67 6.56 -1.22 -6.59
N ILE A 68 7.41 -2.10 -7.12
CA ILE A 68 8.11 -1.89 -8.39
C ILE A 68 7.10 -1.71 -9.52
N SER A 69 6.13 -2.61 -9.64
CA SER A 69 5.09 -2.50 -10.68
C SER A 69 4.27 -1.20 -10.57
N TRP A 70 4.01 -0.73 -9.34
CA TRP A 70 3.35 0.55 -9.12
C TRP A 70 4.20 1.73 -9.59
N PHE A 71 5.50 1.71 -9.27
CA PHE A 71 6.43 2.73 -9.73
C PHE A 71 6.58 2.72 -11.25
N ASP A 72 6.74 1.55 -11.88
CA ASP A 72 6.81 1.43 -13.34
C ASP A 72 5.57 2.05 -14.02
N LYS A 73 4.39 1.84 -13.43
CA LYS A 73 3.12 2.38 -13.94
C LYS A 73 3.01 3.90 -13.80
N HIS A 74 3.58 4.49 -12.75
CA HIS A 74 3.28 5.88 -12.35
C HIS A 74 4.46 6.85 -12.38
N LEU A 75 5.69 6.36 -12.45
CA LEU A 75 6.92 7.17 -12.45
C LEU A 75 7.64 7.14 -13.79
N ALA A 76 6.93 6.95 -14.90
CA ALA A 76 7.50 6.84 -16.26
C ALA A 76 8.71 7.77 -16.43
N ILE A 77 9.88 7.17 -16.66
CA ILE A 77 11.11 7.91 -16.92
C ILE A 77 10.94 8.53 -18.31
N ASN A 78 10.62 9.82 -18.36
CA ASN A 78 10.75 10.59 -19.59
C ASN A 78 12.24 10.60 -19.95
N THR A 79 12.63 9.70 -20.84
CA THR A 79 13.91 9.80 -21.54
C THR A 79 13.73 10.93 -22.56
N LEU A 80 14.38 12.06 -22.28
CA LEU A 80 14.54 13.19 -23.21
C LEU A 80 15.42 12.79 -24.39
#